data_AF-A0A7C2M6M8-F1
#
_entry.id   AF-A0A7C2M6M8-F1
#
_cell.length_a   1.000
_cell.length_b   1.000
_cell.length_c   1.000
_cell.angle_alpha   90.00
_cell.angle_beta   90.00
_cell.angle_gamma   90.00
#
_symmetry.space_group_name_H-M   'P 1'
#
loop_
_entity.id
_entity.type
_entity.pdbx_description
1 polymer ?
#
loop_
_entity_poly.entity_id
_entity_poly.type
_entity_poly.pdbx_seq_one_letter_code
_entity_poly.pdbx_strand_id
1 'polypeptide(L)'
;NIMNICLILGVSFILMSIKYPESVSFFTKMAQDEVGNLNFGIFVASIVPLLLLYFGYGSQLIGLLLIGLFGYNMYGLVRKRETVEQISDTAEKAENKKYAVKAILGIVGVVASSFFIIESASYLALIVGIPPIIVGATIVAFGTSFPELVTSVDSVRKGFIDLALGNVIGSCFINITLILGLTLLLAPLNVNVSAFSDLILFSLIANIVFGYIMQNSNIGKREGIVLLVIYIIFLITSF
;
A
#
# COMPACT_ATOMS: atom_id res chain seq x y z
N ASN A 1 1.47 0.71 5.53
CA ASN A 1 1.39 -0.70 5.07
C ASN A 1 0.28 -1.51 5.73
N ILE A 2 0.18 -1.58 7.06
CA ILE A 2 -0.94 -2.29 7.73
C ILE A 2 -2.28 -1.80 7.20
N MET A 3 -2.49 -0.49 7.13
CA MET A 3 -3.73 0.07 6.58
C MET A 3 -3.97 -0.32 5.13
N ASN A 4 -2.95 -0.25 4.26
CA ASN A 4 -3.10 -0.65 2.86
C ASN A 4 -3.56 -2.10 2.74
N ILE A 5 -2.94 -3.02 3.49
CA ILE A 5 -3.25 -4.44 3.40
C ILE A 5 -4.56 -4.78 4.10
N CYS A 6 -4.76 -4.31 5.33
CA CYS A 6 -5.91 -4.71 6.13
C CYS A 6 -7.17 -3.90 5.81
N LEU A 7 -7.05 -2.57 5.71
CA LEU A 7 -8.19 -1.69 5.46
C LEU A 7 -8.51 -1.60 3.97
N ILE A 8 -7.56 -1.19 3.12
CA ILE A 8 -7.86 -0.88 1.71
C ILE A 8 -8.24 -2.16 0.96
N LEU A 9 -7.47 -3.24 1.07
CA LEU A 9 -7.84 -4.52 0.45
C LEU A 9 -9.07 -5.14 1.11
N GLY A 10 -9.19 -5.04 2.43
CA GLY A 10 -10.35 -5.54 3.16
C GLY A 10 -11.66 -4.95 2.62
N VAL A 11 -11.71 -3.62 2.49
CA VAL A 11 -12.84 -2.90 1.88
C VAL A 11 -13.00 -3.29 0.41
N SER A 12 -11.90 -3.38 -0.35
CA SER A 12 -11.92 -3.71 -1.78
C SER A 12 -12.53 -5.09 -2.05
N PHE A 13 -12.16 -6.11 -1.28
CA PHE A 13 -12.70 -7.47 -1.41
C PHE A 13 -14.18 -7.57 -1.02
N ILE A 14 -14.60 -6.85 0.02
CA ILE A 14 -16.02 -6.80 0.40
C ILE A 14 -16.85 -6.12 -0.69
N LEU A 15 -16.38 -4.96 -1.19
CA LEU A 15 -17.06 -4.23 -2.26
C LEU A 15 -17.16 -5.07 -3.54
N MET A 16 -16.08 -5.75 -3.91
CA MET A 16 -16.05 -6.66 -5.04
C MET A 16 -17.07 -7.78 -4.86
N SER A 17 -17.10 -8.44 -3.70
CA SER A 17 -18.02 -9.55 -3.43
C SER A 17 -19.49 -9.12 -3.45
N ILE A 18 -19.81 -7.86 -3.12
CA ILE A 18 -21.17 -7.34 -3.19
C ILE A 18 -21.54 -6.97 -4.63
N LYS A 19 -20.62 -6.36 -5.37
CA LYS A 19 -20.92 -5.79 -6.69
C LYS A 19 -20.81 -6.80 -7.84
N TYR A 20 -19.92 -7.79 -7.72
CA TYR A 20 -19.62 -8.73 -8.79
C TYR A 20 -19.59 -10.21 -8.33
N PRO A 21 -20.69 -10.75 -7.80
CA PRO A 21 -20.72 -12.08 -7.15
C PRO A 21 -20.35 -13.26 -8.06
N GLU A 22 -20.62 -13.21 -9.37
CA GLU A 22 -20.31 -14.30 -10.31
C GLU A 22 -18.90 -14.25 -10.91
N SER A 23 -18.23 -13.09 -10.85
CA SER A 23 -16.91 -12.88 -11.47
C SER A 23 -15.74 -13.13 -10.53
N VAL A 24 -16.03 -13.45 -9.26
CA VAL A 24 -15.05 -13.55 -8.18
C VAL A 24 -13.93 -14.53 -8.50
N SER A 25 -14.24 -15.65 -9.16
CA SER A 25 -13.27 -16.70 -9.50
C SER A 25 -12.41 -16.41 -10.74
N PHE A 26 -12.89 -15.56 -11.66
CA PHE A 26 -12.19 -15.23 -12.89
C PHE A 26 -11.09 -14.19 -12.64
N PHE A 27 -11.40 -13.17 -11.84
CA PHE A 27 -10.43 -12.11 -11.49
C PHE A 27 -9.30 -12.61 -10.58
N THR A 28 -9.53 -13.65 -9.77
CA THR A 28 -8.47 -14.25 -8.92
C THR A 28 -7.31 -14.83 -9.73
N LYS A 29 -7.56 -15.42 -10.91
CA LYS A 29 -6.49 -15.97 -11.75
C LYS A 29 -5.57 -14.88 -12.32
N MET A 30 -6.15 -13.74 -12.72
CA MET A 30 -5.40 -12.61 -13.26
C MET A 30 -4.62 -11.88 -12.17
N ALA A 31 -5.25 -11.68 -11.01
CA ALA A 31 -4.58 -11.19 -9.80
C ALA A 31 -3.43 -12.11 -9.35
N GLN A 32 -3.59 -13.43 -9.45
CA GLN A 32 -2.55 -14.41 -9.11
C GLN A 32 -1.31 -14.33 -10.02
N ASP A 33 -1.47 -14.04 -11.32
CA ASP A 33 -0.35 -13.85 -12.25
C ASP A 33 0.41 -12.54 -12.02
N GLU A 34 -0.28 -11.47 -11.65
CA GLU A 34 0.37 -10.23 -11.19
C GLU A 34 1.04 -10.41 -9.84
N VAL A 35 0.37 -11.06 -8.88
CA VAL A 35 0.92 -11.36 -7.54
C VAL A 35 2.12 -12.32 -7.62
N GLY A 36 2.14 -13.25 -8.58
CA GLY A 36 3.28 -14.12 -8.86
C GLY A 36 4.57 -13.34 -9.16
N ASN A 37 4.45 -12.19 -9.84
CA ASN A 37 5.55 -11.24 -10.05
C ASN A 37 5.76 -10.29 -8.84
N LEU A 38 4.72 -10.01 -8.04
CA LEU A 38 4.78 -9.14 -6.85
C LEU A 38 5.09 -9.84 -5.52
N ASN A 39 5.27 -11.16 -5.50
CA ASN A 39 5.72 -11.91 -4.32
C ASN A 39 6.99 -11.32 -3.70
N PHE A 40 7.86 -10.75 -4.54
CA PHE A 40 9.05 -10.02 -4.10
C PHE A 40 8.71 -8.79 -3.25
N GLY A 41 7.69 -8.02 -3.62
CA GLY A 41 7.27 -6.82 -2.90
C GLY A 41 6.73 -7.13 -1.51
N ILE A 42 5.92 -8.19 -1.38
CA ILE A 42 5.38 -8.67 -0.10
C ILE A 42 6.51 -9.24 0.78
N PHE A 43 7.44 -9.99 0.19
CA PHE A 43 8.61 -10.54 0.87
C PHE A 43 9.50 -9.43 1.46
N VAL A 44 9.85 -8.43 0.64
CA VAL A 44 10.60 -7.24 1.08
C VAL A 44 9.84 -6.48 2.15
N ALA A 45 8.52 -6.32 1.97
CA ALA A 45 7.67 -5.63 2.92
C ALA A 45 7.59 -6.31 4.30
N SER A 46 7.85 -7.62 4.35
CA SER A 46 7.80 -8.40 5.59
C SER A 46 9.16 -8.51 6.28
N ILE A 47 10.25 -8.61 5.51
CA ILE A 47 11.59 -8.87 6.06
C ILE A 47 12.29 -7.60 6.55
N VAL A 48 12.14 -6.49 5.82
CA VAL A 48 12.86 -5.25 6.15
C VAL A 48 12.48 -4.73 7.55
N PRO A 49 11.19 -4.67 7.94
CA PRO A 49 10.82 -4.25 9.28
C PRO A 49 11.35 -5.20 10.37
N LEU A 50 11.32 -6.52 10.14
CA LEU A 50 11.88 -7.51 11.07
C LEU A 50 13.38 -7.29 11.31
N LEU A 51 14.14 -7.02 10.24
CA LEU A 51 15.57 -6.74 10.36
C LEU A 51 15.82 -5.47 11.19
N LEU A 52 15.03 -4.41 10.97
CA LEU A 52 15.14 -3.18 11.75
C LEU A 52 14.86 -3.40 13.25
N LEU A 53 13.89 -4.26 13.59
CA LEU A 53 13.61 -4.61 14.98
C LEU A 53 14.72 -5.48 15.59
N TYR A 54 15.26 -6.43 14.83
CA TYR A 54 16.36 -7.28 15.30
C TYR A 54 17.63 -6.47 15.61
N PHE A 55 17.99 -5.53 14.74
CA PHE A 55 19.16 -4.68 14.96
C PHE A 55 18.90 -3.57 15.97
N GLY A 56 17.65 -3.12 16.15
CA GLY A 56 17.29 -2.02 17.05
C GLY A 56 17.75 -0.64 16.55
N TYR A 57 18.42 -0.58 15.40
CA TYR A 57 18.87 0.63 14.74
C TYR A 57 18.70 0.52 13.23
N GLY A 58 18.36 1.64 12.60
CA GLY A 58 18.30 1.78 11.16
C GLY A 58 19.45 2.66 10.66
N SER A 59 20.42 2.07 9.97
CA SER A 59 21.57 2.79 9.43
C SER A 59 21.35 3.31 8.01
N GLN A 60 22.17 4.28 7.60
CA GLN A 60 22.18 4.82 6.23
C GLN A 60 22.50 3.74 5.18
N LEU A 61 23.28 2.71 5.55
CA LEU A 61 23.59 1.58 4.66
C LEU A 61 22.33 0.78 4.33
N ILE A 62 21.47 0.53 5.33
CA ILE A 62 20.16 -0.12 5.10
C ILE A 62 19.31 0.78 4.19
N GLY A 63 19.31 2.09 4.43
CA GLY A 63 18.60 3.04 3.58
C GLY A 63 19.05 3.00 2.11
N LEU A 64 20.36 2.98 1.87
CA LEU A 64 20.95 2.90 0.54
C LEU A 64 20.64 1.57 -0.16
N LEU A 65 20.67 0.45 0.56
CA LEU A 65 20.28 -0.86 0.04
C LEU A 65 18.80 -0.86 -0.39
N LEU A 66 17.90 -0.28 0.41
CA LEU A 66 16.47 -0.20 0.09
C LEU A 66 16.19 0.66 -1.14
N ILE A 67 16.89 1.79 -1.29
CA ILE A 67 16.79 2.64 -2.49
C ILE A 67 17.35 1.91 -3.72
N GLY A 68 18.49 1.22 -3.57
CA GLY A 68 19.05 0.39 -4.64
C GLY A 68 18.10 -0.72 -5.09
N LEU A 69 17.43 -1.35 -4.12
CA LEU A 69 16.41 -2.37 -4.36
C LEU A 69 15.19 -1.80 -5.10
N PHE A 70 14.72 -0.62 -4.71
CA PHE A 70 13.67 0.11 -5.41
C PHE A 70 14.05 0.35 -6.87
N GLY A 71 15.24 0.92 -7.11
CA GLY A 71 15.74 1.23 -8.45
C GLY A 71 15.87 -0.01 -9.35
N TYR A 72 16.43 -1.10 -8.82
CA TYR A 72 16.57 -2.37 -9.55
C TYR A 72 15.22 -2.95 -9.97
N ASN A 73 14.25 -2.99 -9.06
CA ASN A 73 12.92 -3.52 -9.37
C ASN A 73 12.16 -2.62 -10.36
N MET A 74 12.25 -1.29 -10.17
CA MET A 74 11.61 -0.34 -11.07
C MET A 74 12.18 -0.45 -12.49
N TYR A 75 13.50 -0.61 -12.61
CA TYR A 75 14.15 -0.85 -13.90
C TYR A 75 13.64 -2.15 -14.57
N GLY A 76 13.51 -3.24 -13.79
CA GLY A 76 12.95 -4.49 -14.29
C GLY A 76 11.48 -4.38 -14.74
N LEU A 77 10.66 -3.60 -14.02
CA LEU A 77 9.25 -3.34 -14.32
C LEU A 77 9.09 -2.53 -15.61
N VAL A 78 9.88 -1.48 -15.81
CA VAL A 78 9.85 -0.64 -17.02
C VAL A 78 10.24 -1.46 -18.24
N ARG A 79 11.30 -2.27 -18.14
CA ARG A 79 11.81 -3.08 -19.25
C ARG A 79 10.90 -4.23 -19.68
N LYS A 80 10.10 -4.78 -18.75
CA LYS A 80 9.05 -5.79 -19.06
C LYS A 80 7.84 -5.18 -19.80
N ARG A 81 7.60 -3.87 -19.70
CA ARG A 81 6.44 -3.21 -20.34
C ARG A 81 6.66 -2.83 -21.82
N GLU A 82 7.91 -2.81 -22.30
CA GLU A 82 8.25 -2.52 -23.72
C GLU A 82 7.66 -3.53 -24.73
N THR A 83 7.21 -4.71 -24.30
CA THR A 83 6.68 -5.75 -25.22
C THR A 83 5.19 -5.58 -25.56
N VAL A 84 4.43 -4.79 -24.80
CA VAL A 84 2.97 -4.58 -25.00
C VAL A 84 2.68 -3.35 -25.86
N GLU A 85 3.60 -2.39 -25.92
CA GLU A 85 3.42 -1.08 -26.57
C GLU A 85 3.41 -1.16 -28.10
N GLN A 86 4.02 -2.19 -28.71
CA GLN A 86 4.11 -2.34 -30.17
C GLN A 86 2.75 -2.56 -30.87
N ILE A 87 1.67 -2.87 -30.15
CA ILE A 87 0.33 -3.12 -30.74
C ILE A 87 -0.55 -1.84 -30.78
N SER A 88 -0.24 -0.82 -29.95
CA SER A 88 -1.14 0.33 -29.70
C SER A 88 -0.79 1.61 -30.48
N ASP A 89 0.38 1.65 -31.13
CA ASP A 89 1.06 2.92 -31.44
C ASP A 89 0.55 3.69 -32.67
N THR A 90 -0.42 3.15 -33.43
CA THR A 90 -0.83 3.78 -34.71
C THR A 90 -2.09 4.65 -34.66
N ALA A 91 -2.86 4.69 -33.55
CA ALA A 91 -4.20 5.31 -33.57
C ALA A 91 -4.41 6.59 -32.73
N GLU A 92 -3.60 6.93 -31.71
CA GLU A 92 -4.10 7.80 -30.62
C GLU A 92 -3.23 9.02 -30.21
N LYS A 93 -2.32 9.51 -31.06
CA LYS A 93 -1.38 10.59 -30.66
C LYS A 93 -2.00 11.98 -30.42
N ALA A 94 -3.28 12.20 -30.74
CA ALA A 94 -3.92 13.52 -30.58
C ALA A 94 -4.69 13.71 -29.25
N GLU A 95 -4.94 12.66 -28.47
CA GLU A 95 -5.75 12.75 -27.24
C GLU A 95 -4.94 12.65 -25.92
N ASN A 96 -3.67 12.23 -25.99
CA ASN A 96 -2.78 12.01 -24.84
C ASN A 96 -2.53 13.24 -23.95
N LYS A 97 -2.50 14.47 -24.51
CA LYS A 97 -2.29 15.68 -23.69
C LYS A 97 -3.46 15.93 -22.73
N LYS A 98 -4.71 15.66 -23.16
CA LYS A 98 -5.89 15.86 -22.31
C LYS A 98 -5.90 14.88 -21.14
N TYR A 99 -5.56 13.61 -21.38
CA TYR A 99 -5.45 12.61 -20.33
C TYR A 99 -4.29 12.89 -19.38
N ALA A 100 -3.13 13.33 -19.90
CA ALA A 100 -1.99 13.73 -19.06
C ALA A 100 -2.35 14.91 -18.14
N VAL A 101 -3.02 15.95 -18.66
CA VAL A 101 -3.49 17.08 -17.84
C VAL A 101 -4.50 16.64 -16.79
N LYS A 102 -5.48 15.80 -17.15
CA LYS A 102 -6.44 15.24 -16.19
C LYS A 102 -5.74 14.42 -15.09
N ALA A 103 -4.73 13.63 -15.44
CA ALA A 103 -3.98 12.83 -14.49
C ALA A 103 -3.20 13.72 -13.50
N ILE A 104 -2.51 14.75 -14.01
CA ILE A 104 -1.78 15.70 -13.15
C ILE A 104 -2.74 16.44 -12.22
N LEU A 105 -3.86 16.95 -12.73
CA LEU A 105 -4.87 17.61 -11.91
C LEU A 105 -5.45 16.67 -10.84
N GLY A 106 -5.70 15.41 -11.19
CA GLY A 106 -6.14 14.38 -10.26
C GLY A 106 -5.13 14.12 -9.15
N ILE A 107 -3.84 13.95 -9.49
CA ILE A 107 -2.75 13.75 -8.53
C ILE A 107 -2.67 14.94 -7.56
N VAL A 108 -2.67 16.17 -8.09
CA VAL A 108 -2.59 17.37 -7.26
C VAL A 108 -3.79 17.47 -6.31
N GLY A 109 -5.01 17.21 -6.80
CA GLY A 109 -6.23 17.26 -5.98
C GLY A 109 -6.21 16.22 -4.86
N VAL A 110 -5.78 14.99 -5.15
CA VAL A 110 -5.68 13.92 -4.17
C VAL A 110 -4.60 14.20 -3.12
N VAL A 111 -3.43 14.68 -3.52
CA VAL A 111 -2.35 15.05 -2.59
C VAL A 111 -2.75 16.23 -1.72
N ALA A 112 -3.33 17.29 -2.31
CA ALA A 112 -3.77 18.46 -1.56
C ALA A 112 -4.86 18.12 -0.55
N SER A 113 -5.85 17.30 -0.94
CA SER A 113 -6.91 16.88 -0.01
C SER A 113 -6.39 16.05 1.16
N SER A 114 -5.49 15.09 0.91
CA SER A 114 -4.83 14.33 1.97
C SER A 114 -4.06 15.26 2.93
N PHE A 115 -3.31 16.21 2.40
CA PHE A 115 -2.56 17.20 3.19
C PHE A 115 -3.47 17.99 4.14
N PHE A 116 -4.54 18.60 3.61
CA PHE A 116 -5.47 19.39 4.43
C PHE A 116 -6.20 18.54 5.48
N ILE A 117 -6.56 17.30 5.15
CA ILE A 117 -7.20 16.37 6.09
C ILE A 117 -6.26 16.02 7.23
N ILE A 118 -5.00 15.66 6.92
CA ILE A 118 -4.00 15.30 7.93
C ILE A 118 -3.73 16.48 8.84
N GLU A 119 -3.49 17.66 8.28
CA GLU A 119 -3.12 18.83 9.08
C GLU A 119 -4.26 19.27 9.99
N SER A 120 -5.49 19.34 9.47
CA SER A 120 -6.67 19.71 10.26
C SER A 120 -6.97 18.68 11.36
N ALA A 121 -6.93 17.38 11.04
CA ALA A 121 -7.20 16.32 12.00
C ALA A 121 -6.12 16.23 13.08
N SER A 122 -4.84 16.40 12.70
CA SER A 122 -3.72 16.40 13.63
C SER A 122 -3.78 17.59 14.57
N TYR A 123 -4.11 18.78 14.06
CA TYR A 123 -4.29 19.99 14.88
C TYR A 123 -5.39 19.81 15.93
N LEU A 124 -6.57 19.29 15.52
CA LEU A 124 -7.66 19.02 16.45
C LEU A 124 -7.30 17.96 17.50
N ALA A 125 -6.61 16.89 17.09
CA ALA A 125 -6.18 15.83 18.00
C ALA A 125 -5.23 16.36 19.08
N LEU A 126 -4.29 17.23 18.71
CA LEU A 126 -3.36 17.84 19.65
C LEU A 126 -4.06 18.79 20.63
N ILE A 127 -5.06 19.56 20.18
CA ILE A 127 -5.86 20.43 21.08
C ILE A 127 -6.62 19.61 22.12
N VAL A 128 -7.15 18.45 21.73
CA VAL A 128 -7.91 17.56 22.63
C VAL A 128 -6.97 16.75 23.56
N GLY A 129 -5.65 16.92 23.43
CA GLY A 129 -4.65 16.29 24.31
C GLY A 129 -4.26 14.88 23.89
N ILE A 130 -4.52 14.47 22.65
CA ILE A 130 -4.07 13.18 22.13
C ILE A 130 -2.53 13.22 21.99
N PRO A 131 -1.80 12.25 22.57
CA PRO A 131 -0.34 12.20 22.46
C PRO A 131 0.16 12.24 21.00
N PRO A 132 1.20 13.02 20.67
CA PRO A 132 1.71 13.15 19.31
C PRO A 132 2.09 11.81 18.65
N ILE A 133 2.56 10.85 19.45
CA ILE A 133 2.91 9.51 18.96
C ILE A 133 1.69 8.74 18.43
N ILE A 134 0.53 8.89 19.09
CA ILE A 134 -0.73 8.28 18.66
C ILE A 134 -1.22 8.99 17.40
N VAL A 135 -1.15 10.32 17.34
CA VAL A 135 -1.51 11.11 16.15
C VAL A 135 -0.69 10.69 14.93
N GLY A 136 0.63 10.55 15.09
CA GLY A 136 1.52 10.10 14.02
C GLY A 136 1.23 8.67 13.57
N ALA A 137 0.98 7.77 14.52
CA ALA A 137 0.75 6.37 14.21
C ALA A 137 -0.66 6.06 13.66
N THR A 138 -1.64 6.93 13.91
CA THR A 138 -3.04 6.75 13.48
C THR A 138 -3.46 7.75 12.40
N ILE A 139 -3.60 9.03 12.74
CA ILE A 139 -4.15 10.08 11.87
C ILE A 139 -3.24 10.32 10.67
N VAL A 140 -1.94 10.48 10.90
CA VAL A 140 -0.98 10.69 9.80
C VAL A 140 -0.92 9.46 8.92
N ALA A 141 -0.77 8.27 9.50
CA ALA A 141 -0.78 7.00 8.76
C ALA A 141 -2.07 6.81 7.95
N PHE A 142 -3.22 7.20 8.52
CA PHE A 142 -4.51 7.14 7.83
C PHE A 142 -4.58 8.10 6.66
N GLY A 143 -4.24 9.36 6.89
CA GLY A 143 -4.36 10.39 5.87
C GLY A 143 -3.39 10.17 4.71
N THR A 144 -2.19 9.63 4.95
CA THR A 144 -1.25 9.32 3.85
C THR A 144 -1.73 8.18 2.96
N SER A 145 -2.54 7.26 3.51
CA SER A 145 -3.10 6.11 2.79
C SER A 145 -4.54 6.36 2.29
N PHE A 146 -5.10 7.53 2.59
CA PHE A 146 -6.45 7.93 2.19
C PHE A 146 -6.59 8.09 0.66
N PRO A 147 -5.65 8.75 -0.05
CA PRO A 147 -5.57 8.71 -1.51
C PRO A 147 -5.75 7.32 -2.10
N GLU A 148 -4.99 6.35 -1.62
CA GLU A 148 -4.99 4.98 -2.11
C GLU A 148 -6.31 4.28 -1.80
N LEU A 149 -6.92 4.55 -0.65
CA LEU A 149 -8.24 4.03 -0.32
C LEU A 149 -9.27 4.50 -1.35
N VAL A 150 -9.28 5.81 -1.66
CA VAL A 150 -10.23 6.40 -2.60
C VAL A 150 -10.01 5.84 -4.02
N THR A 151 -8.76 5.79 -4.50
CA THR A 151 -8.45 5.30 -5.85
C THR A 151 -8.70 3.79 -5.99
N SER A 152 -8.36 2.98 -4.99
CA SER A 152 -8.65 1.53 -5.01
C SER A 152 -10.14 1.25 -4.95
N VAL A 153 -10.90 1.96 -4.09
CA VAL A 153 -12.37 1.81 -4.03
C VAL A 153 -13.03 2.20 -5.36
N ASP A 154 -12.59 3.30 -5.97
CA ASP A 154 -13.11 3.72 -7.27
C ASP A 154 -12.77 2.72 -8.39
N SER A 155 -11.55 2.17 -8.38
CA SER A 155 -11.12 1.14 -9.34
C SER A 155 -11.95 -0.13 -9.22
N VAL A 156 -12.19 -0.63 -8.00
CA VAL A 156 -13.07 -1.77 -7.76
C VAL A 156 -14.50 -1.46 -8.20
N ARG A 157 -15.02 -0.27 -7.91
CA ARG A 157 -16.37 0.13 -8.36
C ARG A 157 -16.51 0.14 -9.88
N LYS A 158 -15.42 0.33 -10.62
CA LYS A 158 -15.41 0.30 -12.09
C LYS A 158 -15.11 -1.09 -12.66
N GLY A 159 -14.84 -2.09 -11.81
CA GLY A 159 -14.50 -3.45 -12.22
C GLY A 159 -13.01 -3.66 -12.49
N PHE A 160 -12.15 -2.68 -12.18
CA PHE A 160 -10.69 -2.76 -12.35
C PHE A 160 -10.03 -3.20 -11.04
N ILE A 161 -10.22 -4.47 -10.66
CA ILE A 161 -9.71 -5.03 -9.40
C ILE A 161 -8.19 -5.15 -9.43
N ASP A 162 -7.61 -5.55 -10.56
CA ASP A 162 -6.16 -5.68 -10.72
C ASP A 162 -5.46 -4.34 -10.48
N LEU A 163 -6.06 -3.24 -10.95
CA LEU A 163 -5.58 -1.88 -10.67
C LEU A 163 -5.63 -1.55 -9.18
N ALA A 164 -6.68 -1.95 -8.47
CA ALA A 164 -6.81 -1.73 -7.03
C ALA A 164 -5.77 -2.52 -6.23
N LEU A 165 -5.48 -3.77 -6.64
CA LEU A 165 -4.45 -4.64 -6.05
C LEU A 165 -3.05 -4.08 -6.32
N GLY A 166 -2.74 -3.76 -7.58
CA GLY A 166 -1.48 -3.17 -7.99
C GLY A 166 -1.20 -1.85 -7.27
N ASN A 167 -2.22 -1.01 -7.06
CA ASN A 167 -2.11 0.22 -6.27
C ASN A 167 -1.67 -0.06 -4.83
N VAL A 168 -2.33 -1.00 -4.15
CA VAL A 168 -2.02 -1.33 -2.75
C VAL A 168 -0.62 -1.93 -2.62
N ILE A 169 -0.30 -2.95 -3.42
CA ILE A 169 0.97 -3.66 -3.28
C ILE A 169 2.13 -2.75 -3.72
N GLY A 170 1.93 -1.98 -4.80
CA GLY A 170 2.88 -0.96 -5.24
C GLY A 170 3.14 0.12 -4.18
N SER A 171 2.10 0.64 -3.54
CA SER A 171 2.24 1.60 -2.42
C SER A 171 2.99 0.96 -1.24
N CYS A 172 2.69 -0.30 -0.87
CA CYS A 172 3.44 -1.01 0.18
C CYS A 172 4.93 -1.18 -0.15
N PHE A 173 5.24 -1.49 -1.41
CA PHE A 173 6.61 -1.61 -1.90
C PHE A 173 7.34 -0.26 -1.84
N ILE A 174 6.74 0.82 -2.36
CA ILE A 174 7.30 2.17 -2.32
C ILE A 174 7.53 2.64 -0.88
N ASN A 175 6.60 2.36 0.03
CA ASN A 175 6.72 2.76 1.44
C ASN A 175 7.94 2.12 2.12
N ILE A 176 8.20 0.84 1.86
CA ILE A 176 9.30 0.11 2.52
C ILE A 176 10.64 0.28 1.81
N THR A 177 10.64 0.48 0.49
CA THR A 177 11.89 0.61 -0.26
C THR A 177 12.29 2.07 -0.41
N LEU A 178 11.46 2.90 -1.05
CA LEU A 178 11.78 4.29 -1.33
C LEU A 178 11.63 5.18 -0.10
N ILE A 179 10.46 5.20 0.55
CA ILE A 179 10.18 6.16 1.64
C ILE A 179 11.00 5.82 2.88
N LEU A 180 10.96 4.57 3.34
CA LEU A 180 11.78 4.12 4.46
C LEU A 180 13.28 4.17 4.14
N GLY A 181 13.67 3.82 2.91
CA GLY A 181 15.06 3.91 2.47
C GLY A 181 15.59 5.34 2.50
N LEU A 182 14.81 6.30 2.01
CA LEU A 182 15.15 7.72 2.03
C LEU A 182 15.18 8.28 3.47
N THR A 183 14.21 7.89 4.30
CA THR A 183 14.19 8.25 5.73
C THR A 183 15.47 7.80 6.42
N LEU A 184 15.88 6.54 6.24
CA LEU A 184 17.09 5.97 6.83
C LEU A 184 18.39 6.60 6.31
N LEU A 185 18.40 6.98 5.03
CA LEU A 185 19.55 7.64 4.41
C LEU A 185 19.78 9.04 4.99
N LEU A 186 18.69 9.81 5.13
CA LEU A 186 18.73 11.20 5.60
C LEU A 186 18.84 11.32 7.11
N ALA A 187 18.15 10.45 7.86
CA ALA A 187 18.06 10.50 9.31
C ALA A 187 18.05 9.07 9.87
N PRO A 188 19.21 8.52 10.28
CA PRO A 188 19.27 7.23 10.96
C PRO A 188 18.35 7.21 12.19
N LEU A 189 17.64 6.10 12.38
CA LEU A 189 16.64 5.96 13.44
C LEU A 189 17.06 4.93 14.47
N ASN A 190 16.91 5.28 15.75
CA ASN A 190 16.92 4.32 16.85
C ASN A 190 15.50 3.79 17.03
N VAL A 191 15.35 2.46 17.01
CA VAL A 191 14.04 1.83 17.07
C VAL A 191 13.64 1.71 18.54
N ASN A 192 12.57 2.39 18.94
CA ASN A 192 11.95 2.12 20.24
C ASN A 192 11.22 0.77 20.16
N VAL A 193 11.87 -0.28 20.63
CA VAL A 193 11.41 -1.67 20.51
C VAL A 193 9.97 -1.84 21.04
N SER A 194 9.58 -1.16 22.11
CA SER A 194 8.25 -1.30 22.71
C SER A 194 7.12 -0.77 21.82
N ALA A 195 7.34 0.35 21.13
CA ALA A 195 6.33 0.94 20.24
C ALA A 195 6.37 0.33 18.83
N PHE A 196 7.55 -0.14 18.40
CA PHE A 196 7.75 -0.69 17.07
C PHE A 196 7.42 -2.19 16.97
N SER A 197 7.46 -2.94 18.08
CA SER A 197 7.15 -4.38 18.10
C SER A 197 5.75 -4.67 17.60
N ASP A 198 4.76 -3.91 18.08
CA ASP A 198 3.36 -4.15 17.76
C ASP A 198 3.09 -3.81 16.28
N LEU A 199 3.62 -2.67 15.82
CA LEU A 199 3.53 -2.27 14.41
C LEU A 199 4.14 -3.33 13.48
N ILE A 200 5.31 -3.87 13.83
CA ILE A 200 5.98 -4.88 13.00
C ILE A 200 5.24 -6.20 13.05
N LEU A 201 4.77 -6.63 14.22
CA LEU A 201 4.02 -7.86 14.41
C LEU A 201 2.73 -7.84 13.57
N PHE A 202 1.92 -6.78 13.69
CA PHE A 202 0.68 -6.66 12.91
C PHE A 202 0.94 -6.51 11.41
N SER A 203 2.00 -5.79 11.02
CA SER A 203 2.42 -5.72 9.62
C SER A 203 2.78 -7.11 9.07
N LEU A 204 3.50 -7.92 9.84
CA LEU A 204 3.88 -9.27 9.44
C LEU A 204 2.67 -10.20 9.33
N ILE A 205 1.79 -10.19 10.33
CA ILE A 205 0.53 -10.97 10.31
C ILE A 205 -0.29 -10.58 9.09
N ALA A 206 -0.47 -9.29 8.83
CA ALA A 206 -1.20 -8.79 7.68
C ALA A 206 -0.62 -9.31 6.35
N ASN A 207 0.70 -9.23 6.17
CA ASN A 207 1.36 -9.71 4.96
C ASN A 207 1.25 -11.23 4.78
N ILE A 208 1.38 -12.02 5.85
CA ILE A 208 1.22 -13.48 5.79
C ILE A 208 -0.21 -13.86 5.42
N VAL A 209 -1.20 -13.27 6.11
CA VAL A 209 -2.62 -13.51 5.82
C VAL A 209 -2.95 -13.11 4.40
N PHE A 210 -2.46 -11.96 3.94
CA PHE A 210 -2.63 -11.53 2.56
C PHE A 210 -1.99 -12.51 1.56
N GLY A 211 -0.75 -12.94 1.79
CA GLY A 211 -0.07 -13.93 0.95
C GLY A 211 -0.82 -15.26 0.87
N TYR A 212 -1.43 -15.70 1.97
CA TYR A 212 -2.30 -16.88 1.99
C TYR A 212 -3.59 -16.68 1.20
N ILE A 213 -4.25 -15.52 1.35
CA ILE A 213 -5.46 -15.18 0.58
C ILE A 213 -5.18 -15.20 -0.92
N MET A 214 -4.01 -14.71 -1.36
CA MET A 214 -3.63 -14.70 -2.77
C MET A 214 -3.41 -16.09 -3.35
N GLN A 215 -2.99 -17.08 -2.54
CA GLN A 215 -2.83 -18.46 -2.99
C GLN A 215 -4.18 -19.17 -3.18
N ASN A 216 -5.24 -18.68 -2.54
CA ASN A 216 -6.57 -19.23 -2.68
C ASN A 216 -7.25 -18.73 -3.98
N SER A 217 -7.96 -19.62 -4.66
CA SER A 217 -8.65 -19.34 -5.91
C SER A 217 -9.93 -18.51 -5.75
N ASN A 218 -10.43 -18.35 -4.51
CA ASN A 218 -11.67 -17.64 -4.21
C ASN A 218 -11.39 -16.52 -3.19
N ILE A 219 -11.31 -15.27 -3.65
CA ILE A 219 -11.23 -14.09 -2.79
C ILE A 219 -12.62 -13.46 -2.70
N GLY A 220 -13.28 -13.55 -1.56
CA GLY A 220 -14.61 -13.00 -1.37
C GLY A 220 -14.75 -12.14 -0.12
N LYS A 221 -16.01 -12.03 0.32
CA LYS A 221 -16.37 -11.25 1.51
C LYS A 221 -15.65 -11.72 2.78
N ARG A 222 -15.36 -13.02 2.90
CA ARG A 222 -14.76 -13.62 4.11
C ARG A 222 -13.34 -13.10 4.32
N GLU A 223 -12.55 -13.11 3.26
CA GLU A 223 -11.16 -12.67 3.23
C GLU A 223 -11.08 -11.17 3.54
N GLY A 224 -11.99 -10.38 2.97
CA GLY A 224 -12.10 -8.96 3.29
C GLY A 224 -12.47 -8.68 4.75
N ILE A 225 -13.41 -9.46 5.32
CA ILE A 225 -13.77 -9.34 6.75
C ILE A 225 -12.58 -9.70 7.64
N VAL A 226 -11.84 -10.77 7.33
CA VAL A 226 -10.67 -11.18 8.12
C VAL A 226 -9.63 -10.06 8.15
N LEU A 227 -9.34 -9.43 7.00
CA LEU A 227 -8.40 -8.31 6.93
C LEU A 227 -8.87 -7.10 7.75
N LEU A 228 -10.17 -6.76 7.69
CA LEU A 228 -10.72 -5.67 8.51
C LEU A 228 -10.69 -5.99 10.01
N VAL A 229 -10.96 -7.23 10.40
CA VAL A 229 -10.88 -7.65 11.81
C VAL A 229 -9.44 -7.51 12.32
N ILE A 230 -8.44 -7.92 11.53
CA ILE A 230 -7.03 -7.70 11.88
C ILE A 230 -6.73 -6.21 12.06
N TYR A 231 -7.26 -5.35 11.19
CA TYR A 231 -7.10 -3.90 11.32
C TYR A 231 -7.72 -3.35 12.61
N ILE A 232 -8.93 -3.80 12.96
CA ILE A 232 -9.62 -3.36 14.17
C ILE A 232 -8.88 -3.83 15.41
N ILE A 233 -8.44 -5.09 15.44
CA ILE A 233 -7.64 -5.62 16.56
C ILE A 233 -6.37 -4.79 16.72
N PHE A 234 -5.64 -4.52 15.63
CA PHE A 234 -4.47 -3.66 15.63
C PHE A 234 -4.75 -2.29 16.28
N LEU A 235 -5.83 -1.61 15.85
CA LEU A 235 -6.18 -0.29 16.39
C LEU A 235 -6.50 -0.32 17.89
N ILE A 236 -7.15 -1.37 18.38
CA ILE A 236 -7.55 -1.50 19.80
C ILE A 236 -6.38 -1.92 20.70
N THR A 237 -5.45 -2.73 20.18
CA THR A 237 -4.35 -3.25 21.00
C THR A 237 -3.13 -2.34 21.00
N SER A 238 -2.91 -1.58 19.93
CA SER A 238 -1.70 -0.75 19.77
C SER A 238 -1.86 0.70 20.25
N PHE A 239 -3.09 1.16 20.51
CA PHE A 239 -3.40 2.52 20.96
C PHE A 239 -4.46 2.52 22.06
#